data_AF-A0A3D5NMR8-F1
#
_entry.id   AF-A0A3D5NMR8-F1
#
_cell.length_a   1.000
_cell.length_b   1.000
_cell.length_c   1.000
_cell.angle_alpha   90.00
_cell.angle_beta   90.00
_cell.angle_gamma   90.00
#
_symmetry.space_group_name_H-M   'P 1'
#
loop_
_entity.id
_entity.type
_entity.pdbx_description
1 polymer ?
#
loop_
_entity_poly.entity_id
_entity_poly.type
_entity_poly.pdbx_seq_one_letter_code
_entity_poly.pdbx_strand_id
1 'polypeptide(L)'
;MAKEMIQNINMLRFQNAIFESIWNRTHINNVQITVLEKEGVGTRGGYYDDTGALRDMVQNHLLQLLAITAMEPPKTLDADDVRNEKVKVFKALREFSKDDLSEKLILGQYNGYQKEDKVDDASSTETLVATKVFIDNKRWEGVPF
;
A
#
# COMPACT_ATOMS: atom_id res chain seq x y z
N MET A 1 0.89 13.07 -11.56
CA MET A 1 0.48 12.95 -10.15
C MET A 1 1.32 11.95 -9.34
N ALA A 2 1.32 10.63 -9.61
CA ALA A 2 2.10 9.67 -8.81
C ALA A 2 3.61 9.99 -8.75
N LYS A 3 4.23 10.38 -9.88
CA LYS A 3 5.66 10.71 -9.95
C LYS A 3 6.07 11.89 -9.06
N GLU A 4 5.26 12.95 -9.03
CA GLU A 4 5.54 14.15 -8.22
C GLU A 4 5.38 13.88 -6.73
N MET A 5 4.35 13.12 -6.33
CA MET A 5 4.16 12.72 -4.94
C MET A 5 5.32 11.86 -4.41
N ILE A 6 5.80 10.94 -5.24
CA ILE A 6 6.97 10.10 -4.95
C ILE A 6 8.24 10.95 -4.77
N GLN A 7 8.46 11.93 -5.66
CA GLN A 7 9.59 12.84 -5.56
C GLN A 7 9.51 13.70 -4.29
N ASN A 8 8.32 14.16 -3.92
CA ASN A 8 8.11 14.95 -2.71
C ASN A 8 8.40 14.15 -1.43
N ILE A 9 8.01 12.88 -1.35
CA ILE A 9 8.34 12.02 -0.20
C ILE A 9 9.85 11.86 -0.06
N ASN A 10 10.56 11.60 -1.16
CA ASN A 10 12.01 11.45 -1.13
C ASN A 10 12.72 12.76 -0.74
N MET A 11 12.24 13.90 -1.26
CA MET A 11 12.77 15.21 -0.93
C MET A 11 12.54 15.54 0.56
N LEU A 12 11.34 15.30 1.08
CA LEU A 12 11.01 15.50 2.49
C LEU A 12 11.88 14.64 3.41
N ARG A 13 12.05 13.35 3.11
CA ARG A 13 12.76 12.40 3.98
C ARG A 13 14.27 12.58 3.98
N PHE A 14 14.88 12.83 2.83
CA PHE A 14 16.34 12.77 2.68
C PHE A 14 17.02 14.14 2.51
N GLN A 15 16.26 15.21 2.25
CA GLN A 15 16.84 16.56 2.20
C GLN A 15 16.58 17.38 3.47
N ASN A 16 15.93 16.79 4.48
CA ASN A 16 15.65 17.43 5.76
C ASN A 16 16.15 16.54 6.92
N ALA A 17 17.27 16.93 7.53
CA ALA A 17 17.91 16.18 8.62
C ALA A 17 16.96 15.93 9.82
N ILE A 18 16.01 16.84 10.07
CA ILE A 18 15.00 16.67 11.11
C ILE A 18 14.13 15.44 10.79
N PHE A 19 13.56 15.37 9.58
CA PHE A 19 12.70 14.26 9.19
C PHE A 19 13.46 12.94 9.15
N GLU A 20 14.68 12.93 8.64
CA GLU A 20 15.52 11.72 8.62
C GLU A 20 15.70 11.10 10.02
N SER A 21 15.95 11.95 11.04
CA SER A 21 16.19 11.52 12.42
C SER A 21 14.97 10.89 13.10
N ILE A 22 13.76 11.31 12.73
CA ILE A 22 12.50 10.84 13.31
C ILE A 22 11.79 9.79 12.44
N TRP A 23 12.30 9.47 11.25
CA TRP A 23 11.64 8.53 10.32
C TRP A 23 11.93 7.06 10.65
N ASN A 24 11.63 6.64 11.87
CA ASN A 24 11.92 5.29 12.37
C ASN A 24 11.00 4.89 13.54
N ARG A 25 11.03 3.61 13.90
CA ARG A 25 10.26 2.98 14.98
C ARG A 25 10.36 3.62 16.37
N THR A 26 11.41 4.41 16.64
CA THR A 26 11.55 5.08 17.93
C THR A 26 10.62 6.28 18.05
N HIS A 27 10.20 6.85 16.92
CA HIS A 27 9.41 8.09 16.87
C HIS A 27 8.07 7.91 16.14
N ILE A 28 7.96 6.94 15.23
CA ILE A 28 6.72 6.64 14.50
C ILE A 28 6.02 5.47 15.16
N ASN A 29 4.78 5.69 15.59
CA ASN A 29 3.92 4.65 16.16
C ASN A 29 3.26 3.78 15.08
N ASN A 30 2.75 4.39 14.00
CA ASN A 30 2.14 3.70 12.87
C ASN A 30 2.20 4.57 11.61
N VAL A 31 2.08 3.94 10.45
CA VAL A 31 1.95 4.61 9.14
C VAL A 31 0.61 4.21 8.54
N GLN A 32 -0.10 5.15 7.91
CA GLN A 32 -1.37 4.87 7.24
C GLN A 32 -1.32 5.40 5.81
N ILE A 33 -1.61 4.52 4.85
CA ILE A 33 -1.68 4.87 3.43
C ILE A 33 -3.13 4.67 3.00
N THR A 34 -3.83 5.77 2.72
CA THR A 34 -5.24 5.74 2.34
C THR A 34 -5.41 6.27 0.92
N VAL A 35 -6.14 5.53 0.09
CA VAL A 35 -6.61 5.97 -1.22
C VAL A 35 -8.13 5.87 -1.22
N LEU A 36 -8.80 6.99 -1.52
CA LEU A 36 -10.25 7.07 -1.53
C LEU A 36 -10.71 7.41 -2.94
N GLU A 37 -11.66 6.64 -3.46
CA GLU A 37 -12.34 6.90 -4.71
C GLU A 37 -13.81 7.21 -4.42
N LYS A 38 -14.35 8.24 -5.08
CA LYS A 38 -15.76 8.63 -4.94
C LYS A 38 -16.67 7.91 -5.92
N GLU A 39 -16.11 7.50 -7.05
CA GLU A 39 -16.84 6.84 -8.12
C GLU A 39 -16.93 5.34 -7.82
N GLY A 40 -18.05 4.72 -8.21
CA GLY A 40 -18.20 3.26 -8.21
C GLY A 40 -17.45 2.61 -9.37
N VAL A 41 -17.67 1.33 -9.59
CA VAL A 41 -17.01 0.57 -10.65
C VAL A 41 -17.36 1.08 -12.06
N GLY A 42 -18.51 1.72 -12.21
CA GLY A 42 -18.97 2.32 -13.47
C GLY A 42 -19.00 1.28 -14.60
N THR A 43 -18.43 1.64 -15.75
CA THR A 43 -18.42 0.76 -16.94
C THR A 43 -17.41 -0.39 -16.87
N ARG A 44 -16.61 -0.47 -15.80
CA ARG A 44 -15.56 -1.49 -15.61
C ARG A 44 -16.06 -2.76 -14.91
N GLY A 45 -17.36 -2.87 -14.60
CA GLY A 45 -17.94 -3.97 -13.81
C GLY A 45 -17.38 -5.34 -14.17
N GLY A 46 -17.52 -5.76 -15.43
CA GLY A 46 -17.08 -7.09 -15.86
C GLY A 46 -15.56 -7.36 -15.78
N TYR A 47 -14.70 -6.34 -15.81
CA TYR A 47 -13.26 -6.53 -15.56
C TYR A 47 -12.95 -6.52 -14.06
N TYR A 48 -13.59 -5.60 -13.34
CA TYR A 48 -13.33 -5.39 -11.92
C TYR A 48 -13.81 -6.57 -11.09
N ASP A 49 -14.90 -7.22 -11.50
CA ASP A 49 -15.49 -8.35 -10.77
C ASP A 49 -14.55 -9.56 -10.69
N ASP A 50 -13.64 -9.73 -11.66
CA ASP A 50 -12.59 -10.77 -11.61
C ASP A 50 -11.31 -10.31 -10.88
N THR A 51 -11.17 -9.01 -10.65
CA THR A 51 -9.92 -8.38 -10.19
C THR A 51 -9.99 -7.98 -8.72
N GLY A 52 -11.01 -7.21 -8.34
CA GLY A 52 -11.18 -6.66 -7.00
C GLY A 52 -10.18 -5.56 -6.63
N ALA A 53 -10.49 -4.82 -5.56
CA ALA A 53 -9.65 -3.73 -5.07
C ALA A 53 -8.24 -4.21 -4.64
N LEU A 54 -8.09 -5.46 -4.20
CA LEU A 54 -6.80 -6.00 -3.75
C LEU A 54 -5.81 -6.08 -4.92
N ARG A 55 -6.25 -6.55 -6.09
CA ARG A 55 -5.37 -6.66 -7.26
C ARG A 55 -5.29 -5.35 -8.05
N ASP A 56 -6.39 -4.60 -8.16
CA ASP A 56 -6.43 -3.35 -8.93
C ASP A 56 -5.59 -2.26 -8.26
N MET A 57 -5.70 -2.12 -6.93
CA MET A 57 -5.10 -1.00 -6.20
C MET A 57 -3.97 -1.41 -5.25
N VAL A 58 -4.17 -2.45 -4.45
CA VAL A 58 -3.21 -2.77 -3.39
C VAL A 58 -1.91 -3.33 -3.95
N GLN A 59 -1.99 -4.37 -4.79
CA GLN A 59 -0.84 -5.12 -5.31
C GLN A 59 0.19 -4.24 -6.04
N ASN A 60 -0.27 -3.19 -6.72
CA ASN A 60 0.61 -2.28 -7.42
C ASN A 60 0.74 -0.96 -6.66
N HIS A 61 -0.30 -0.14 -6.69
CA HIS A 61 -0.20 1.27 -6.29
C HIS A 61 0.16 1.45 -4.81
N LEU A 62 -0.56 0.81 -3.89
CA LEU A 62 -0.29 0.98 -2.46
C LEU A 62 1.02 0.31 -2.05
N LEU A 63 1.37 -0.85 -2.62
CA LEU A 63 2.67 -1.47 -2.36
C LEU A 63 3.85 -0.60 -2.84
N GLN A 64 3.71 0.09 -3.99
CA GLN A 64 4.73 1.05 -4.43
C GLN A 64 4.88 2.22 -3.44
N LEU A 65 3.77 2.79 -2.94
CA LEU A 65 3.78 3.87 -1.96
C LEU A 65 4.36 3.44 -0.61
N LEU A 66 4.00 2.23 -0.15
CA LEU A 66 4.56 1.61 1.05
C LEU A 66 6.08 1.51 0.92
N ALA A 67 6.57 0.97 -0.20
CA ALA A 67 8.00 0.80 -0.41
C ALA A 67 8.75 2.14 -0.39
N ILE A 68 8.20 3.17 -1.03
CA ILE A 68 8.83 4.51 -1.06
C ILE A 68 8.80 5.18 0.32
N THR A 69 7.75 4.95 1.10
CA THR A 69 7.61 5.46 2.46
C THR A 69 8.58 4.76 3.42
N ALA A 70 8.83 3.47 3.23
CA ALA A 70 9.58 2.65 4.16
C ALA A 70 11.05 2.41 3.79
N MET A 71 11.46 2.62 2.53
CA MET A 71 12.81 2.32 2.07
C MET A 71 13.89 3.12 2.82
N GLU A 72 15.09 2.56 2.92
CA GLU A 72 16.27 3.29 3.37
C GLU A 72 16.67 4.40 2.38
N PRO A 73 17.49 5.37 2.79
CA PRO A 73 18.08 6.34 1.87
C PRO A 73 18.83 5.60 0.74
N PRO A 74 18.46 5.81 -0.53
CA PRO A 74 19.20 5.23 -1.63
C PRO A 74 20.56 5.94 -1.78
N LYS A 75 21.53 5.28 -2.41
CA LYS A 75 22.87 5.86 -2.64
C LYS A 75 22.79 7.14 -3.49
N THR A 76 21.98 7.11 -4.53
CA THR A 76 21.58 8.27 -5.32
C THR A 76 20.06 8.28 -5.53
N LEU A 77 19.53 9.36 -6.11
CA LEU A 77 18.11 9.42 -6.52
C LEU A 77 17.86 8.82 -7.92
N ASP A 78 18.84 8.10 -8.48
CA ASP A 78 18.68 7.40 -9.75
C ASP A 78 17.70 6.23 -9.60
N ALA A 79 17.03 5.90 -10.72
CA ALA A 79 15.93 4.94 -10.71
C ALA A 79 16.33 3.56 -10.18
N ASP A 80 17.55 3.09 -10.49
CA ASP A 80 18.04 1.78 -10.08
C ASP A 80 18.35 1.73 -8.57
N ASP A 81 18.94 2.77 -8.01
CA ASP A 81 19.23 2.83 -6.58
C ASP A 81 17.95 2.93 -5.75
N VAL A 82 16.98 3.75 -6.18
CA VAL A 82 15.65 3.81 -5.56
C VAL A 82 14.94 2.45 -5.66
N ARG A 83 15.01 1.79 -6.83
CA ARG A 83 14.44 0.45 -7.02
C ARG A 83 15.06 -0.57 -6.08
N ASN A 84 16.38 -0.54 -5.91
CA ASN A 84 17.09 -1.45 -5.02
C ASN A 84 16.61 -1.33 -3.57
N GLU A 85 16.42 -0.12 -3.06
CA GLU A 85 15.92 0.07 -1.70
C GLU A 85 14.44 -0.34 -1.54
N LYS A 86 13.60 -0.11 -2.56
CA LYS A 86 12.22 -0.62 -2.58
C LYS A 86 12.16 -2.14 -2.54
N VAL A 87 13.03 -2.82 -3.29
CA VAL A 87 13.12 -4.29 -3.29
C VAL A 87 13.50 -4.82 -1.91
N LYS A 88 14.38 -4.13 -1.17
CA LYS A 88 14.69 -4.52 0.22
C LYS A 88 13.48 -4.42 1.14
N VAL A 89 12.63 -3.40 0.96
CA VAL A 89 11.35 -3.31 1.70
C VAL A 89 10.46 -4.51 1.38
N PHE A 90 10.25 -4.82 0.10
CA PHE A 90 9.40 -5.97 -0.28
C PHE A 90 9.92 -7.29 0.27
N LYS A 91 11.25 -7.51 0.27
CA LYS A 91 11.86 -8.70 0.88
C LYS A 91 11.72 -8.75 2.40
N ALA A 92 11.51 -7.60 3.04
CA ALA A 92 11.29 -7.49 4.47
C ALA A 92 9.80 -7.43 4.84
N LEU A 93 8.87 -7.44 3.88
CA LEU A 93 7.45 -7.52 4.20
C LEU A 93 7.16 -8.86 4.86
N ARG A 94 6.56 -8.80 6.04
CA ARG A 94 6.17 -10.00 6.77
C ARG A 94 5.02 -10.68 6.04
N GLU A 95 5.23 -11.95 5.69
CA GLU A 95 4.19 -12.78 5.10
C GLU A 95 3.03 -12.98 6.08
N PHE A 96 1.80 -13.03 5.57
CA PHE A 96 0.64 -13.41 6.37
C PHE A 96 0.72 -14.90 6.72
N SER A 97 0.48 -15.21 7.98
CA SER A 97 0.20 -16.59 8.36
C SER A 97 -1.28 -16.86 8.18
N LYS A 98 -1.67 -18.13 8.01
CA LYS A 98 -3.09 -18.49 7.92
C LYS A 98 -3.88 -18.09 9.16
N ASP A 99 -3.21 -18.07 10.31
CA ASP A 99 -3.81 -17.81 11.60
C ASP A 99 -4.04 -16.32 11.88
N ASP A 100 -3.28 -15.43 11.22
CA ASP A 100 -3.38 -13.98 11.44
C ASP A 100 -4.05 -13.20 10.30
N LEU A 101 -4.33 -13.87 9.17
CA LEU A 101 -4.90 -13.23 7.99
C LEU A 101 -6.25 -12.54 8.31
N SER A 102 -7.13 -13.20 9.06
CA SER A 102 -8.45 -12.65 9.41
C SER A 102 -8.38 -11.43 10.33
N GLU A 103 -7.31 -11.28 11.11
CA GLU A 103 -7.12 -10.13 11.99
C GLU A 103 -6.45 -8.95 11.28
N LYS A 104 -5.74 -9.22 10.18
CA LYS A 104 -4.93 -8.24 9.48
C LYS A 104 -5.51 -7.81 8.14
N LEU A 105 -6.44 -8.55 7.56
CA LEU A 105 -7.06 -8.24 6.28
C LEU A 105 -8.58 -8.12 6.44
N ILE A 106 -9.10 -6.96 6.08
CA ILE A 106 -10.53 -6.68 5.99
C ILE A 106 -10.85 -6.44 4.53
N LEU A 107 -11.80 -7.23 4.02
CA LEU A 107 -12.38 -7.07 2.69
C LEU A 107 -13.82 -6.60 2.86
N GLY A 108 -14.24 -5.68 2.01
CA GLY A 108 -15.60 -5.16 2.00
C GLY A 108 -16.09 -4.95 0.57
N GLN A 109 -17.41 -4.88 0.43
CA GLN A 109 -18.09 -4.56 -0.81
C GLN A 109 -19.09 -3.45 -0.54
N TYR A 110 -19.11 -2.39 -1.36
CA TYR A 110 -20.07 -1.30 -1.17
C TYR A 110 -21.49 -1.77 -1.53
N ASN A 111 -22.48 -1.19 -0.84
CA ASN A 111 -23.87 -1.54 -1.06
C ASN A 111 -24.31 -1.21 -2.50
N GLY A 112 -24.84 -2.21 -3.20
CA GLY A 112 -25.33 -2.06 -4.58
C GLY A 112 -24.33 -2.48 -5.66
N TYR A 113 -23.11 -2.90 -5.31
CA TYR A 113 -22.12 -3.38 -6.29
C TYR A 113 -22.66 -4.49 -7.20
N GLN A 114 -23.38 -5.47 -6.63
CA GLN A 114 -24.03 -6.56 -7.39
C GLN A 114 -25.09 -6.08 -8.40
N LYS A 115 -25.53 -4.81 -8.33
CA LYS A 115 -26.50 -4.22 -9.27
C LYS A 115 -25.83 -3.42 -10.39
N GLU A 116 -24.51 -3.33 -10.39
CA GLU A 116 -23.74 -2.59 -11.39
C GLU A 116 -23.73 -3.35 -12.73
N ASP A 117 -23.54 -2.61 -13.82
CA ASP A 117 -23.49 -3.21 -15.16
C ASP A 117 -22.36 -4.24 -15.25
N LYS A 118 -22.70 -5.47 -15.66
CA LYS A 118 -21.77 -6.60 -15.86
C LYS A 118 -21.07 -7.08 -14.59
N VAL A 119 -21.71 -6.95 -13.43
CA VAL A 119 -21.30 -7.62 -12.18
C VAL A 119 -22.25 -8.80 -11.93
N ASP A 120 -21.73 -9.91 -11.40
CA ASP A 120 -22.57 -11.04 -11.00
C ASP A 120 -23.46 -10.67 -9.80
N ASP A 121 -24.75 -10.99 -9.86
CA ASP A 121 -25.71 -10.76 -8.76
C ASP A 121 -25.30 -11.47 -7.45
N ALA A 122 -24.47 -12.52 -7.54
CA ALA A 122 -23.90 -13.27 -6.42
C ALA A 122 -22.41 -12.95 -6.16
N SER A 123 -21.86 -11.91 -6.80
CA SER A 123 -20.45 -11.55 -6.65
C SER A 123 -20.05 -11.31 -5.20
N SER A 124 -18.93 -11.92 -4.81
CA SER A 124 -18.25 -11.68 -3.53
C SER A 124 -17.01 -10.81 -3.66
N THR A 125 -16.82 -10.15 -4.80
CA THR A 125 -15.60 -9.38 -5.10
C THR A 125 -15.50 -8.14 -4.24
N GLU A 126 -14.32 -7.92 -3.67
CA GLU A 126 -14.08 -6.80 -2.78
C GLU A 126 -13.93 -5.48 -3.57
N THR A 127 -14.55 -4.43 -3.04
CA THR A 127 -14.39 -3.04 -3.50
C THR A 127 -13.69 -2.18 -2.44
N LEU A 128 -13.44 -2.76 -1.26
CA LEU A 128 -12.73 -2.14 -0.15
C LEU A 128 -11.73 -3.14 0.40
N VAL A 129 -10.50 -2.67 0.62
CA VAL A 129 -9.46 -3.43 1.32
C VAL A 129 -8.86 -2.55 2.40
N ALA A 130 -8.79 -3.07 3.62
CA ALA A 130 -7.93 -2.55 4.66
C ALA A 130 -7.01 -3.67 5.12
N THR A 131 -5.71 -3.40 5.16
CA THR A 131 -4.72 -4.39 5.59
C THR A 131 -3.74 -3.78 6.56
N LYS A 132 -3.31 -4.56 7.54
CA LYS A 132 -2.22 -4.23 8.45
C LYS A 132 -1.00 -5.08 8.10
N VAL A 133 0.11 -4.43 7.77
CA VAL A 133 1.36 -5.11 7.40
C VAL A 133 2.51 -4.67 8.30
N PHE A 134 3.55 -5.49 8.32
CA PHE A 134 4.77 -5.23 9.07
C PHE A 134 5.99 -5.40 8.17
N ILE A 135 7.02 -4.60 8.42
CA ILE A 135 8.27 -4.61 7.67
C ILE A 135 9.38 -5.01 8.64
N ASP A 136 9.92 -6.20 8.45
CA ASP A 136 10.91 -6.85 9.31
C ASP A 136 12.33 -6.35 9.02
N ASN A 137 12.55 -5.06 9.33
CA ASN A 137 13.86 -4.44 9.30
C ASN A 137 14.07 -3.54 10.53
N LYS A 138 15.32 -3.14 10.78
CA LYS A 138 15.68 -2.35 11.97
C LYS A 138 14.93 -1.01 12.07
N ARG A 139 14.56 -0.41 10.94
CA ARG A 139 13.88 0.89 10.91
C ARG A 139 12.42 0.78 11.33
N TRP A 140 11.74 -0.30 10.98
CA TRP A 140 10.28 -0.46 11.10
C TRP A 140 9.82 -1.61 11.98
N GLU A 141 10.73 -2.35 12.60
CA GLU A 141 10.39 -3.44 13.51
C GLU A 141 9.36 -3.00 14.55
N GLY A 142 8.21 -3.68 14.55
CA GLY A 142 7.09 -3.44 15.47
C GLY A 142 6.14 -2.31 15.06
N VAL A 143 6.43 -1.55 14.01
CA VAL A 143 5.57 -0.47 13.51
C VAL A 143 4.56 -1.05 12.51
N PRO A 144 3.25 -0.99 12.79
CA PRO A 144 2.24 -1.35 11.82
C PRO A 144 2.12 -0.31 10.71
N PHE A 145 2.00 -0.80 9.49
CA PHE A 145 1.65 -0.08 8.27
C PHE A 145 0.25 -0.45 7.81
#